data_AF-A0A8K0WBN2-F1
#
_entry.id   AF-A0A8K0WBN2-F1
#
_cell.length_a   1.000
_cell.length_b   1.000
_cell.length_c   1.000
_cell.angle_alpha   90.00
_cell.angle_beta   90.00
_cell.angle_gamma   90.00
#
_symmetry.space_group_name_H-M   'P 1'
#
loop_
_entity.id
_entity.type
_entity.pdbx_description
1 polymer ?
#
loop_
_entity_poly.entity_id
_entity_poly.type
_entity_poly.pdbx_seq_one_letter_code
_entity_poly.pdbx_strand_id
1 'polypeptide(L)'
;MFNVSRIGRLSALKRTSRFSKRFQSTQALQEYFVVVWDRPGADRSQALKCDLSPPLYTYAGECLSEAASGKPSAVIGNGFACLSSSVQEVKAMMESSVYAKQGIWDTSSAEISPLLTVHSTYDNNTTKE
;
A
#
# COMPACT_ATOMS: atom_id res chain seq x y z
N MET A 1 -79.15 -22.51 14.93
CA MET A 1 -78.30 -21.76 15.89
C MET A 1 -77.30 -20.93 15.10
N PHE A 2 -77.19 -19.64 15.47
CA PHE A 2 -76.17 -18.59 15.23
C PHE A 2 -74.89 -18.99 14.45
N ASN A 3 -74.18 -18.16 13.66
CA ASN A 3 -73.94 -16.71 13.64
C ASN A 3 -73.11 -16.42 12.34
N VAL A 4 -73.42 -15.40 11.53
CA VAL A 4 -72.75 -14.08 11.45
C VAL A 4 -71.26 -14.06 11.01
N SER A 5 -71.07 -13.53 9.78
CA SER A 5 -70.13 -12.49 9.31
C SER A 5 -68.61 -12.54 9.61
N ARG A 6 -67.82 -12.26 8.54
CA ARG A 6 -66.89 -11.10 8.35
C ARG A 6 -65.75 -11.53 7.40
N ILE A 7 -65.61 -10.92 6.22
CA ILE A 7 -64.75 -9.75 5.90
C ILE A 7 -63.36 -9.83 6.56
N GLY A 8 -62.32 -10.06 5.76
CA GLY A 8 -60.93 -10.07 6.22
C GLY A 8 -59.87 -9.92 5.12
N ARG A 9 -59.76 -8.68 4.60
CA ARG A 9 -58.54 -7.98 4.14
C ARG A 9 -57.55 -8.66 3.18
N LEU A 10 -57.51 -8.10 1.96
CA LEU A 10 -56.29 -7.89 1.18
C LEU A 10 -55.20 -7.24 2.05
N SER A 11 -54.03 -7.87 2.17
CA SER A 11 -52.81 -7.18 2.52
C SER A 11 -51.76 -7.40 1.43
N ALA A 12 -51.64 -6.37 0.60
CA ALA A 12 -50.50 -6.17 -0.28
C ALA A 12 -49.21 -6.24 0.54
N LEU A 13 -48.38 -7.27 0.30
CA LEU A 13 -47.00 -7.26 0.78
C LEU A 13 -46.22 -6.26 -0.06
N LYS A 14 -46.05 -5.08 0.53
CA LYS A 14 -45.22 -4.00 0.02
C LYS A 14 -43.80 -4.49 -0.19
N ARG A 15 -43.34 -4.33 -1.43
CA ARG A 15 -41.95 -4.09 -1.80
C ARG A 15 -41.31 -3.17 -0.75
N THR A 16 -40.36 -3.69 0.02
CA THR A 16 -39.29 -2.87 0.59
C THR A 16 -37.96 -3.46 0.15
N SER A 17 -37.62 -3.14 -1.09
CA SER A 17 -36.24 -3.01 -1.54
C SER A 17 -35.55 -2.00 -0.61
N ARG A 18 -34.85 -2.51 0.41
CA ARG A 18 -33.86 -1.75 1.18
C ARG A 18 -32.63 -2.61 1.42
N PHE A 19 -32.06 -3.10 0.33
CA PHE A 19 -30.63 -3.39 0.31
C PHE A 19 -29.93 -2.06 0.05
N SER A 20 -29.82 -1.22 1.10
CA SER A 20 -28.86 -0.12 1.06
C SER A 20 -27.49 -0.77 0.99
N LYS A 21 -26.94 -0.87 -0.23
CA LYS A 21 -25.52 -1.04 -0.43
C LYS A 21 -24.87 0.12 0.33
N ARG A 22 -24.30 -0.19 1.49
CA ARG A 22 -23.32 0.66 2.16
C ARG A 22 -22.27 0.94 1.10
N PHE A 23 -22.29 2.15 0.55
CA PHE A 23 -21.14 2.72 -0.12
C PHE A 23 -20.05 2.75 0.97
N GLN A 24 -19.26 1.69 1.05
CA GLN A 24 -17.90 1.86 1.56
C GLN A 24 -17.27 2.82 0.56
N SER A 25 -16.98 4.04 1.00
CA SER A 25 -16.10 4.90 0.23
C SER A 25 -14.83 4.09 0.03
N THR A 26 -14.61 3.58 -1.19
CA THR A 26 -13.29 3.13 -1.59
C THR A 26 -12.45 4.39 -1.53
N GLN A 27 -11.79 4.64 -0.39
CA GLN A 27 -10.78 5.67 -0.32
C GLN A 27 -9.84 5.39 -1.48
N ALA A 28 -9.68 6.37 -2.37
CA ALA A 28 -8.83 6.22 -3.53
C ALA A 28 -7.42 5.90 -3.01
N LEU A 29 -6.92 4.72 -3.33
CA LEU A 29 -5.55 4.36 -3.01
C LEU A 29 -4.63 5.15 -3.94
N GLN A 30 -3.63 5.78 -3.36
CA GLN A 30 -2.57 6.49 -4.06
C GLN A 30 -1.29 5.67 -3.90
N GLU A 31 -0.49 5.63 -4.97
CA GLU A 31 0.84 5.03 -4.90
C GLU A 31 1.81 6.05 -4.28
N TYR A 32 2.60 5.59 -3.32
CA TYR A 32 3.66 6.33 -2.67
C TYR A 32 4.99 5.63 -2.88
N PHE A 33 6.04 6.40 -3.17
CA PHE A 33 7.42 5.96 -3.14
C PHE A 33 8.07 6.43 -1.84
N VAL A 34 8.79 5.53 -1.19
CA VAL A 34 9.43 5.74 0.09
C VAL A 34 10.90 5.43 -0.03
N VAL A 35 11.74 6.32 0.50
CA VAL A 35 13.16 6.06 0.76
C VAL A 35 13.38 6.14 2.28
N VAL A 36 13.97 5.10 2.84
CA VAL A 36 14.30 5.03 4.27
C VAL A 36 15.75 4.58 4.44
N TRP A 37 16.46 5.26 5.33
CA TRP A 37 17.87 5.01 5.60
C TRP A 37 18.05 4.21 6.89
N ASP A 38 19.15 3.48 6.97
CA ASP A 38 19.55 2.82 8.20
C ASP A 38 20.09 3.84 9.20
N ARG A 39 19.92 3.52 10.50
CA ARG A 39 20.61 4.22 11.56
C ARG A 39 22.13 4.00 11.44
N PRO A 40 22.95 4.99 11.83
CA PRO A 40 24.39 4.82 11.87
C PRO A 40 24.80 3.61 12.71
N GLY A 41 25.56 2.69 12.12
CA GLY A 41 26.05 1.47 12.79
C GLY A 41 25.01 0.36 12.95
N ALA A 42 23.84 0.46 12.30
CA ALA A 42 22.86 -0.61 12.29
C ALA A 42 23.45 -1.91 11.68
N ASP A 43 23.12 -3.05 12.28
CA ASP A 43 23.51 -4.37 11.78
C ASP A 43 22.30 -5.08 11.15
N ARG A 44 22.39 -5.35 9.85
CA ARG A 44 21.38 -6.08 9.08
C ARG A 44 21.56 -7.61 9.14
N SER A 45 22.62 -8.13 9.76
CA SER A 45 22.94 -9.57 9.77
C SER A 45 21.82 -10.44 10.36
N GLN A 46 21.04 -9.88 11.29
CA GLN A 46 19.92 -10.54 11.96
C GLN A 46 18.59 -10.41 11.19
N ALA A 47 18.51 -9.49 10.23
CA ALA A 47 17.34 -9.28 9.38
C ALA A 47 17.40 -10.20 8.15
N LEU A 48 17.38 -11.51 8.40
CA LEU A 48 17.54 -12.56 7.37
C LEU A 48 16.38 -12.60 6.35
N LYS A 49 15.26 -11.94 6.63
CA LYS A 49 14.11 -11.83 5.73
C LYS A 49 13.62 -10.39 5.68
N CYS A 50 13.71 -9.80 4.49
CA CYS A 50 13.01 -8.59 4.12
C CYS A 50 11.50 -8.88 4.04
N ASP A 51 10.68 -8.06 4.68
CA ASP A 51 9.21 -8.14 4.62
C ASP A 51 8.59 -7.25 3.55
N LEU A 52 9.43 -6.62 2.72
CA LEU A 52 9.03 -5.84 1.55
C LEU A 52 8.66 -6.74 0.37
N SER A 53 7.61 -7.56 0.52
CA SER A 53 7.12 -8.49 -0.50
C SER A 53 5.75 -8.12 -1.07
N PRO A 54 5.46 -8.46 -2.34
CA PRO A 54 4.11 -8.36 -2.90
C PRO A 54 3.06 -9.14 -2.06
N PRO A 55 1.78 -8.73 -2.07
CA PRO A 55 1.18 -7.65 -2.84
C PRO A 55 1.23 -6.28 -2.13
N LEU A 56 1.79 -6.23 -0.92
CA LEU A 56 1.79 -5.02 -0.10
C LEU A 56 2.62 -3.89 -0.73
N TYR A 57 3.64 -4.27 -1.50
CA TYR A 57 4.55 -3.38 -2.20
C TYR A 57 4.50 -3.64 -3.72
N THR A 58 4.42 -2.58 -4.51
CA THR A 58 4.47 -2.62 -5.99
C THR A 58 5.90 -2.63 -6.50
N TYR A 59 6.84 -2.12 -5.70
CA TYR A 59 8.28 -2.15 -5.92
C TYR A 59 9.01 -2.19 -4.58
N ALA A 60 10.16 -2.86 -4.52
CA ALA A 60 11.06 -2.81 -3.37
C ALA A 60 12.50 -3.10 -3.80
N GLY A 61 13.45 -2.41 -3.18
CA GLY A 61 14.88 -2.57 -3.43
C GLY A 61 15.76 -2.03 -2.30
N GLU A 62 17.04 -2.31 -2.40
CA GLU A 62 18.07 -1.87 -1.46
C GLU A 62 18.75 -0.60 -1.97
N CYS A 63 18.99 0.35 -1.07
CA CYS A 63 19.86 1.50 -1.34
C CYS A 63 21.29 1.10 -0.99
N LEU A 64 22.21 1.23 -1.93
CA LEU A 64 23.61 0.83 -1.76
C LEU A 64 24.49 2.06 -1.55
N SER A 65 25.51 1.90 -0.70
CA SER A 65 26.58 2.89 -0.58
C SER A 65 27.41 2.95 -1.85
N GLU A 66 28.11 4.06 -2.05
CA GLU A 66 29.20 4.11 -3.01
C GLU A 66 30.25 3.03 -2.65
N ALA A 67 30.80 2.38 -3.67
CA ALA A 67 31.83 1.38 -3.48
C ALA A 67 33.15 2.07 -3.14
N ALA A 68 33.76 1.70 -2.01
CA ALA A 68 35.12 2.13 -1.69
C ALA A 68 36.15 1.21 -2.36
N SER A 69 37.36 1.72 -2.64
CA SER A 69 38.42 0.91 -3.24
C SER A 69 38.67 -0.38 -2.45
N GLY A 70 38.49 -1.52 -3.11
CA GLY A 70 38.68 -2.86 -2.52
C GLY A 70 37.58 -3.33 -1.57
N LYS A 71 36.45 -2.62 -1.44
CA LYS A 71 35.31 -3.02 -0.60
C LYS A 71 34.00 -3.01 -1.40
N PRO A 72 33.13 -4.03 -1.26
CA PRO A 72 31.82 -4.01 -1.90
C PRO A 72 30.95 -2.89 -1.31
N SER A 73 29.97 -2.42 -2.09
CA SER A 73 28.92 -1.54 -1.59
C SER A 73 28.19 -2.20 -0.42
N ALA A 74 27.91 -1.43 0.62
CA ALA A 74 27.07 -1.85 1.73
C ALA A 74 25.63 -1.43 1.48
N VAL A 75 24.67 -2.18 2.01
CA VAL A 75 23.29 -1.72 2.06
C VAL A 75 23.16 -0.65 3.14
N ILE A 76 22.57 0.49 2.79
CA ILE A 76 22.45 1.67 3.66
C ILE A 76 20.99 2.09 3.86
N GLY A 77 20.05 1.41 3.22
CA GLY A 77 18.64 1.77 3.26
C GLY A 77 17.80 0.92 2.31
N ASN A 78 16.55 1.32 2.16
CA ASN A 78 15.59 0.69 1.26
C ASN A 78 14.76 1.74 0.52
N GLY A 79 14.46 1.45 -0.73
CA GLY A 79 13.48 2.17 -1.54
C GLY A 79 12.33 1.25 -1.88
N PHE A 80 11.09 1.66 -1.66
CA PHE A 80 9.91 0.84 -2.00
C PHE A 80 8.71 1.70 -2.41
N ALA A 81 7.81 1.10 -3.18
CA ALA A 81 6.52 1.69 -3.54
C ALA A 81 5.38 0.88 -2.93
N CYS A 82 4.35 1.56 -2.45
CA CYS A 82 3.17 0.95 -1.83
C CYS A 82 1.90 1.74 -2.14
N LEU A 83 0.76 1.05 -2.15
CA LEU A 83 -0.56 1.66 -2.26
C LEU A 83 -1.09 1.96 -0.87
N SER A 84 -1.48 3.20 -0.63
CA SER A 84 -1.98 3.67 0.66
C SER A 84 -3.04 4.76 0.48
N SER A 85 -3.93 4.92 1.46
CA SER A 85 -4.90 6.03 1.43
C SER A 85 -4.31 7.35 1.95
N SER A 86 -3.18 7.29 2.66
CA SER A 86 -2.52 8.46 3.25
C SER A 86 -1.04 8.22 3.58
N VAL A 87 -0.30 9.31 3.78
CA VAL A 87 1.09 9.27 4.28
C VAL A 87 1.16 8.67 5.69
N GLN A 88 0.14 8.89 6.53
CA GLN A 88 0.09 8.34 7.90
C GLN A 88 0.01 6.81 7.87
N GLU A 89 -0.78 6.24 6.96
CA GLU A 89 -0.82 4.79 6.75
C GLU A 89 0.52 4.25 6.24
N VAL A 90 1.22 4.99 5.36
CA VAL A 90 2.57 4.62 4.93
C VAL A 90 3.52 4.54 6.12
N LYS A 91 3.49 5.53 7.02
CA LYS A 91 4.30 5.50 8.25
C LYS A 91 3.95 4.32 9.15
N ALA A 92 2.67 4.02 9.34
CA ALA A 92 2.24 2.86 10.11
C ALA A 92 2.71 1.53 9.49
N MET A 93 2.67 1.41 8.15
CA MET A 93 3.24 0.25 7.44
C MET A 93 4.75 0.14 7.69
N MET A 94 5.49 1.25 7.63
CA MET A 94 6.92 1.26 7.90
C MET A 94 7.25 0.80 9.32
N GLU A 95 6.54 1.30 10.32
CA GLU A 95 6.72 0.90 11.73
C GLU A 95 6.43 -0.58 11.97
N SER A 96 5.61 -1.19 11.11
CA SER A 96 5.32 -2.62 11.17
C SER A 96 6.46 -3.49 10.61
N SER A 97 7.41 -2.91 9.86
CA SER A 97 8.49 -3.65 9.23
C SER A 97 9.44 -4.29 10.24
N VAL A 98 10.01 -5.45 9.89
CA VAL A 98 11.10 -6.09 10.63
C VAL A 98 12.26 -5.12 10.86
N TYR A 99 12.64 -4.31 9.86
CA TYR A 99 13.74 -3.36 9.99
C TYR A 99 13.42 -2.24 10.99
N ALA A 100 12.19 -1.73 11.00
CA ALA A 100 11.78 -0.73 11.99
C ALA A 100 11.71 -1.32 13.39
N LYS A 101 11.14 -2.52 13.55
CA LYS A 101 11.03 -3.23 14.84
C LYS A 101 12.39 -3.61 15.44
N GLN A 102 13.39 -3.86 14.60
CA GLN A 102 14.77 -4.12 15.02
C GLN A 102 15.59 -2.84 15.24
N GLY A 103 15.01 -1.66 15.02
CA GLY A 103 15.72 -0.39 15.17
C GLY A 103 16.77 -0.14 14.09
N ILE A 104 16.72 -0.87 12.97
CA ILE A 104 17.66 -0.71 11.85
C ILE A 104 17.31 0.56 11.08
N TRP A 105 16.05 0.74 10.70
CA TRP A 105 15.62 1.93 9.96
C TRP A 105 15.48 3.16 10.87
N ASP A 106 15.91 4.31 10.35
CA ASP A 106 15.53 5.60 10.89
C ASP A 106 14.23 6.09 10.23
N THR A 107 13.09 5.64 10.77
CA THR A 107 11.77 6.03 10.24
C THR A 107 11.49 7.54 10.34
N SER A 108 12.24 8.27 11.19
CA SER A 108 12.09 9.72 11.33
C SER A 108 12.69 10.50 10.17
N SER A 109 13.69 9.93 9.49
CA SER A 109 14.35 10.51 8.32
C SER A 109 13.80 9.98 6.99
N ALA A 110 12.67 9.26 7.02
CA ALA A 110 12.09 8.67 5.83
C ALA A 110 11.49 9.75 4.91
N GLU A 111 11.79 9.63 3.63
CA GLU A 111 11.22 10.48 2.58
C GLU A 111 10.06 9.74 1.94
N ILE A 112 8.87 10.35 1.97
CA ILE A 112 7.63 9.77 1.43
C ILE A 112 7.08 10.74 0.39
N SER A 113 7.01 10.29 -0.86
CA SER A 113 6.55 11.08 -1.99
C SER A 113 5.42 10.38 -2.73
N PRO A 114 4.39 11.10 -3.19
CA PRO A 114 3.40 10.51 -4.08
C PRO A 114 4.08 10.09 -5.38
N LEU A 115 3.83 8.86 -5.83
CA LEU A 115 4.32 8.34 -7.09
C LEU A 115 3.21 8.48 -8.15
N LEU A 116 3.53 9.17 -9.25
CA LEU A 116 2.68 9.23 -10.43
C LEU A 116 3.26 8.31 -11.49
N THR A 117 2.59 7.20 -11.73
CA THR A 117 2.97 6.27 -12.80
C THR A 117 2.53 6.85 -14.14
N VAL A 118 3.49 7.34 -14.93
CA VAL A 118 3.26 7.86 -16.29
C VAL A 118 3.48 6.73 -17.28
N HIS A 119 2.42 6.33 -17.99
CA HIS A 119 2.53 5.39 -19.10
C HIS A 119 2.94 6.15 -20.36
N SER A 120 4.21 6.05 -20.78
CA SER A 120 4.60 6.50 -22.11
C SER A 120 4.20 5.43 -23.14
N THR A 121 3.32 5.78 -24.07
CA THR A 121 3.12 4.99 -25.28
C THR A 121 4.28 5.25 -26.21
N TYR A 122 5.14 4.26 -26.42
CA TYR A 122 6.12 4.30 -27.51
C TYR A 122 5.38 4.14 -28.83
N ASP A 123 5.22 5.24 -29.57
CA ASP A 123 4.75 5.21 -30.96
C ASP A 123 5.89 4.68 -31.84
N ASN A 124 5.83 3.41 -32.23
CA ASN A 124 6.81 2.76 -33.12
C ASN A 124 6.72 3.22 -34.60
N ASN A 125 6.19 4.41 -34.90
CA ASN A 125 5.88 4.83 -36.27
C ASN A 125 6.96 5.68 -36.96
N THR A 126 8.14 5.86 -36.38
CA THR A 126 9.29 6.49 -37.06
C THR A 126 10.16 5.45 -37.75
N THR A 127 9.68 4.92 -38.87
CA THR A 127 10.56 4.47 -39.96
C THR A 127 9.82 4.59 -41.28
N LYS A 128 10.27 5.54 -42.11
CA LYS A 128 10.58 5.37 -43.53
C LYS A 128 11.16 6.70 -44.04
N GLU A 129 12.49 6.70 -44.16
CA GLU A 129 13.21 7.58 -45.09
C GLU A 129 12.79 7.28 -46.54
#